data_AF-S8C251-F1
#
_entry.id   AF-S8C251-F1
#
_cell.length_a   1.000
_cell.length_b   1.000
_cell.length_c   1.000
_cell.angle_alpha   90.00
_cell.angle_beta   90.00
_cell.angle_gamma   90.00
#
_symmetry.space_group_name_H-M   'P 1'
#
loop_
_entity.id
_entity.type
_entity.pdbx_description
1 polymer ?
#
loop_
_entity_poly.entity_id
_entity_poly.type
_entity_poly.pdbx_seq_one_letter_code
_entity_poly.pdbx_strand_id
1 'polypeptide(L)'
;AMSLYSHAFSGNPLRSGPHKTPESVTPESAFLKLKTLFSADRHESHIPNFKVLPFRKGKPLAGAVSGPRWRLGWLNFHEFLGHFGNPPRSVPSEDDFVYLGFNHEDDAVYWAVDTSEEGGGLSDELGAKQLCFVELRTLMVATDWTEAKSMAELAVAGHAKSLLEWHNTARFCGHCGSATVPVEAGKKKRCSNESCKKSIYPRLDPVVIMLVIDRENDCALLSKQSRFVPRMWSCLAGFIE
;
A
#
# COMPACT_ATOMS: atom_id res chain seq x y z
N ALA A 1 -4.61 22.94 -23.83
CA ALA A 1 -3.79 21.72 -23.76
C ALA A 1 -3.85 21.19 -22.34
N MET A 2 -4.48 20.03 -22.10
CA MET A 2 -4.42 19.38 -20.79
C MET A 2 -3.00 18.87 -20.58
N SER A 3 -2.26 19.54 -19.71
CA SER A 3 -0.97 19.06 -19.25
C SER A 3 -1.23 17.87 -18.32
N LEU A 4 -1.21 16.66 -18.87
CA LEU A 4 -1.31 15.42 -18.11
C LEU A 4 0.08 15.04 -17.60
N TYR A 5 0.59 15.75 -16.60
CA TYR A 5 1.64 15.21 -15.75
C TYR A 5 1.01 14.41 -14.61
N SER A 6 0.42 13.26 -14.93
CA SER A 6 0.00 12.31 -13.88
C SER A 6 1.03 11.20 -13.79
N HIS A 7 1.85 11.25 -12.75
CA HIS A 7 2.73 10.15 -12.34
C HIS A 7 1.91 8.89 -12.04
N ALA A 8 2.56 7.73 -12.07
CA ALA A 8 1.96 6.42 -11.76
C ALA A 8 1.29 6.31 -10.37
N PHE A 9 1.46 7.32 -9.50
CA PHE A 9 0.95 7.38 -8.13
C PHE A 9 0.21 8.69 -7.85
N SER A 10 -0.44 9.30 -8.86
CA SER A 10 -1.11 10.60 -8.74
C SER A 10 -1.96 10.70 -7.47
N GLY A 11 -1.65 11.68 -6.63
CA GLY A 11 -2.33 11.95 -5.37
C GLY A 11 -1.77 11.24 -4.13
N ASN A 12 -0.73 10.40 -4.24
CA ASN A 12 -0.06 9.83 -3.06
C ASN A 12 0.84 10.89 -2.37
N PRO A 13 0.48 11.37 -1.17
CA PRO A 13 1.21 12.42 -0.45
C PRO A 13 2.61 11.98 -0.03
N LEU A 14 2.82 10.68 0.21
CA LEU A 14 4.11 10.13 0.66
C LEU A 14 5.15 10.03 -0.47
N ARG A 15 4.74 10.28 -1.72
CA ARG A 15 5.60 10.22 -2.91
C ARG A 15 5.63 11.53 -3.71
N SER A 16 4.79 12.49 -3.36
CA SER A 16 4.80 13.82 -3.98
C SER A 16 5.78 14.69 -3.18
N GLY A 17 6.94 14.97 -3.76
CA GLY A 17 7.90 15.89 -3.17
C GLY A 17 8.26 17.01 -4.15
N PRO A 18 8.17 18.28 -3.75
CA PRO A 18 9.02 19.32 -4.34
C PRO A 18 10.43 19.12 -3.75
N HIS A 19 11.40 18.85 -4.62
CA HIS A 19 12.85 18.81 -4.33
C HIS A 19 13.33 17.87 -3.20
N LYS A 20 14.32 17.02 -3.54
CA LYS A 20 15.13 16.30 -2.54
C LYS A 20 15.80 17.33 -1.61
N THR A 21 15.29 17.50 -0.39
CA THR A 21 16.04 18.13 0.69
C THR A 21 17.11 17.15 1.20
N PRO A 22 18.30 17.62 1.59
CA PRO A 22 19.42 16.77 2.00
C PRO A 22 19.16 15.93 3.28
N GLU A 23 18.07 16.20 4.01
CA GLU A 23 17.66 15.47 5.22
C GLU A 23 16.57 14.41 4.97
N SER A 24 16.28 14.06 3.72
CA SER A 24 15.25 13.05 3.42
C SER A 24 15.67 11.65 3.89
N VAL A 25 14.85 11.00 4.72
CA VAL A 25 15.05 9.60 5.12
C VAL A 25 15.02 8.70 3.88
N THR A 26 16.15 8.05 3.57
CA THR A 26 16.25 7.12 2.43
C THR A 26 15.55 5.79 2.75
N PRO A 27 15.03 5.06 1.74
CA PRO A 27 14.49 3.71 1.94
C PRO A 27 15.46 2.80 2.71
N GLU A 28 16.75 2.86 2.38
CA GLU A 28 17.78 2.02 2.98
C GLU A 28 18.01 2.36 4.46
N SER A 29 18.05 3.65 4.80
CA SER A 29 18.16 4.12 6.18
C SER A 29 16.92 3.73 7.00
N ALA A 30 15.72 3.92 6.43
CA ALA A 30 14.47 3.52 7.05
C ALA A 30 14.44 2.01 7.34
N PHE A 31 14.90 1.19 6.38
CA PHE A 31 14.95 -0.26 6.53
C PHE A 31 15.95 -0.73 7.57
N LEU A 32 17.13 -0.09 7.65
CA LEU A 32 18.10 -0.39 8.70
C LEU A 32 17.51 -0.11 10.10
N LYS A 33 16.81 1.02 10.26
CA LYS A 33 16.11 1.34 11.52
C LYS A 33 14.99 0.34 11.85
N LEU A 34 14.27 -0.15 10.83
CA LEU A 34 13.29 -1.22 11.02
C LEU A 34 13.95 -2.51 11.54
N LYS A 35 15.10 -2.91 10.99
CA LYS A 35 15.87 -4.07 11.48
C LYS A 35 16.31 -3.92 12.93
N THR A 36 16.78 -2.74 13.32
CA THR A 36 17.14 -2.44 14.71
C THR A 36 15.94 -2.60 15.64
N LEU A 37 14.75 -2.14 15.22
CA LEU A 37 13.51 -2.31 15.97
C LEU A 37 13.13 -3.77 16.20
N PHE A 38 13.31 -4.64 15.20
CA PHE A 38 13.10 -6.08 15.34
C PHE A 38 14.15 -6.77 16.23
N SER A 39 15.38 -6.26 16.27
CA SER A 39 16.51 -6.85 16.99
C SER A 39 16.57 -6.49 18.49
N ALA A 40 15.66 -5.65 18.98
CA ALA A 40 15.54 -5.19 20.38
C ALA A 40 16.77 -4.47 20.98
N ASP A 41 17.77 -4.12 20.18
CA ASP A 41 18.98 -3.43 20.64
C ASP A 41 18.68 -1.92 20.79
N ARG A 42 18.30 -1.53 22.00
CA ARG A 42 17.74 -0.21 22.35
C ARG A 42 18.81 0.85 22.66
N HIS A 43 19.88 0.90 21.88
CA HIS A 43 20.93 1.91 22.04
C HIS A 43 21.07 2.78 20.80
N GLU A 44 20.03 3.55 20.46
CA GLU A 44 20.20 4.66 19.52
C GLU A 44 19.21 5.82 19.73
N SER A 45 19.74 7.02 19.56
CA SER A 45 19.08 8.32 19.67
C SER A 45 18.08 8.54 18.52
N HIS A 46 16.85 8.95 18.83
CA HIS A 46 15.77 9.35 17.91
C HIS A 46 15.40 8.30 16.83
N ILE A 47 14.71 7.23 17.25
CA ILE A 47 13.99 6.35 16.33
C ILE A 47 12.81 7.16 15.76
N PRO A 48 12.72 7.39 14.44
CA PRO A 48 11.61 8.14 13.83
C PRO A 48 10.29 7.41 14.06
N ASN A 49 9.16 8.12 14.00
CA ASN A 49 7.87 7.47 14.20
C ASN A 49 7.59 6.47 13.07
N PHE A 50 7.30 5.21 13.39
CA PHE A 50 6.90 4.21 12.40
C PHE A 50 5.38 4.14 12.35
N LYS A 51 4.82 4.24 11.14
CA LYS A 51 3.40 3.97 10.88
C LYS A 51 3.29 2.76 9.96
N VAL A 52 2.67 1.71 10.49
CA VAL A 52 2.44 0.44 9.79
C VAL A 52 0.97 0.35 9.39
N LEU A 53 0.71 0.06 8.12
CA LEU A 53 -0.62 -0.31 7.62
C LEU A 53 -0.66 -1.82 7.38
N PRO A 54 -1.32 -2.59 8.27
CA PRO A 54 -1.52 -4.02 8.04
C PRO A 54 -2.49 -4.27 6.90
N PHE A 55 -2.20 -5.29 6.10
CA PHE A 55 -3.10 -5.86 5.13
C PHE A 55 -3.45 -7.30 5.51
N ARG A 56 -4.61 -7.75 5.05
CA ARG A 56 -4.98 -9.17 5.07
C ARG A 56 -5.68 -9.53 3.77
N LYS A 57 -5.04 -10.36 2.96
CA LYS A 57 -5.52 -10.82 1.65
C LYS A 57 -5.87 -9.63 0.74
N GLY A 58 -4.95 -8.65 0.67
CA GLY A 58 -5.11 -7.43 -0.12
C GLY A 58 -6.12 -6.41 0.43
N LYS A 59 -6.67 -6.62 1.63
CA LYS A 59 -7.56 -5.67 2.32
C LYS A 59 -6.76 -4.85 3.34
N PRO A 60 -6.69 -3.52 3.24
CA PRO A 60 -6.07 -2.70 4.28
C PRO A 60 -6.90 -2.73 5.56
N LEU A 61 -6.22 -2.54 6.68
CA LEU A 61 -6.87 -2.20 7.93
C LEU A 61 -7.47 -0.80 7.85
N ALA A 62 -8.73 -0.65 8.21
CA ALA A 62 -9.46 0.61 8.20
C ALA A 62 -10.50 0.64 9.31
N GLY A 63 -11.00 1.82 9.66
CA GLY A 63 -12.10 1.96 10.61
C GLY A 63 -12.95 3.17 10.34
N ALA A 64 -14.17 3.16 10.89
CA ALA A 64 -15.05 4.31 10.86
C ALA A 64 -14.69 5.28 11.99
N VAL A 65 -14.72 6.58 11.70
CA VAL A 65 -14.66 7.65 12.69
C VAL A 65 -16.06 8.24 12.78
N SER A 66 -16.67 8.20 13.97
CA SER A 66 -17.98 8.79 14.33
C SER A 66 -18.80 9.32 13.14
N GLY A 67 -19.52 8.43 12.46
CA GLY A 67 -20.25 8.72 11.20
C GLY A 67 -19.77 7.89 10.01
N PRO A 68 -20.13 8.24 8.76
CA PRO A 68 -19.74 7.49 7.55
C PRO A 68 -18.31 7.75 7.09
N ARG A 69 -17.45 8.36 7.93
CA ARG A 69 -16.07 8.69 7.57
C ARG A 69 -15.16 7.51 7.83
N TRP A 70 -14.49 7.03 6.80
CA TRP A 70 -13.50 5.96 6.89
C TRP A 70 -12.09 6.52 6.93
N ARG A 71 -11.23 5.91 7.74
CA ARG A 71 -9.78 6.17 7.77
C ARG A 71 -8.99 4.89 7.72
N LEU A 72 -7.75 4.98 7.27
CA LEU A 72 -6.82 3.85 7.36
C LEU A 72 -6.42 3.59 8.82
N GLY A 73 -6.31 2.31 9.17
CA GLY A 73 -5.90 1.82 10.48
C GLY A 73 -4.38 1.80 10.61
N TRP A 74 -3.75 2.96 10.65
CA TRP A 74 -2.33 3.08 10.94
C TRP A 74 -2.03 2.69 12.38
N LEU A 75 -1.06 1.80 12.57
CA LEU A 75 -0.55 1.39 13.87
C LEU A 75 0.88 1.89 14.04
N ASN A 76 1.27 2.25 15.27
CA ASN A 76 2.70 2.36 15.53
C ASN A 76 3.36 0.97 15.62
N PHE A 77 4.69 0.89 15.55
CA PHE A 77 5.40 -0.38 15.53
C PHE A 77 5.13 -1.26 16.77
N HIS A 78 5.05 -0.66 17.97
CA HIS A 78 4.78 -1.40 19.19
C HIS A 78 3.33 -1.90 19.27
N GLU A 79 2.35 -1.08 18.86
CA GLU A 79 0.95 -1.51 18.71
C GLU A 79 0.82 -2.66 17.72
N PHE A 80 1.50 -2.56 16.57
CA PHE A 80 1.53 -3.62 15.56
C PHE A 80 2.05 -4.94 16.14
N LEU A 81 3.19 -4.93 16.84
CA LEU A 81 3.76 -6.13 17.46
C LEU A 81 2.88 -6.68 18.59
N GLY A 82 2.24 -5.81 19.37
CA GLY A 82 1.36 -6.20 20.46
C GLY A 82 0.22 -7.12 20.01
N HIS A 83 -0.26 -6.95 18.78
CA HIS A 83 -1.32 -7.79 18.20
C HIS A 83 -0.87 -9.21 17.84
N PHE A 84 0.41 -9.55 17.90
CA PHE A 84 0.87 -10.94 17.68
C PHE A 84 1.00 -11.75 18.97
N GLY A 85 0.60 -11.18 20.11
CA GLY A 85 0.61 -11.81 21.42
C GLY A 85 1.98 -11.76 22.10
N ASN A 86 2.02 -12.23 23.35
CA ASN A 86 3.24 -12.33 24.14
C ASN A 86 3.39 -13.75 24.72
N PRO A 87 4.38 -14.56 24.27
CA PRO A 87 5.32 -14.27 23.19
C PRO A 87 4.65 -14.32 21.81
N PRO A 88 5.22 -13.65 20.79
CA PRO A 88 4.62 -13.58 19.47
C PRO A 88 4.61 -14.97 18.81
N ARG A 89 3.45 -15.45 18.34
CA ARG A 89 3.33 -16.81 17.76
C ARG A 89 3.87 -16.92 16.33
N SER A 90 3.79 -15.84 15.56
CA SER A 90 4.31 -15.70 14.19
C SER A 90 4.20 -14.22 13.79
N VAL A 91 5.32 -13.50 13.75
CA VAL A 91 5.36 -12.09 13.34
C VAL A 91 5.99 -12.03 11.95
N PRO A 92 5.51 -11.14 11.06
CA PRO A 92 6.21 -10.89 9.81
C PRO A 92 7.67 -10.50 10.05
N SER A 93 8.56 -10.99 9.20
CA SER A 93 9.95 -10.55 9.17
C SER A 93 10.07 -9.12 8.65
N GLU A 94 11.21 -8.48 8.85
CA GLU A 94 11.46 -7.16 8.26
C GLU A 94 11.35 -7.14 6.72
N ASP A 95 11.64 -8.28 6.06
CA ASP A 95 11.63 -8.40 4.60
C ASP A 95 10.20 -8.41 4.03
N ASP A 96 9.19 -8.66 4.87
CA ASP A 96 7.77 -8.64 4.49
C ASP A 96 7.20 -7.21 4.43
N PHE A 97 7.95 -6.21 4.93
CA PHE A 97 7.53 -4.81 4.92
C PHE A 97 7.90 -4.10 3.61
N VAL A 98 6.97 -3.28 3.12
CA VAL A 98 7.18 -2.39 1.97
C VAL A 98 7.17 -0.93 2.39
N TYR A 99 8.21 -0.19 2.02
CA TYR A 99 8.35 1.23 2.33
C TYR A 99 7.45 2.10 1.44
N LEU A 100 6.59 2.90 2.06
CA LEU A 100 5.63 3.76 1.36
C LEU A 100 6.13 5.19 1.18
N GLY A 101 6.89 5.70 2.14
CA GLY A 101 7.47 7.05 2.11
C GLY A 101 7.68 7.61 3.51
N PHE A 102 8.18 8.83 3.56
CA PHE A 102 8.38 9.61 4.77
C PHE A 102 7.56 10.89 4.67
N ASN A 103 6.93 11.29 5.77
CA ASN A 103 6.20 12.54 5.85
C ASN A 103 6.88 13.47 6.85
N HIS A 104 7.23 14.66 6.38
CA HIS A 104 7.91 15.67 7.19
C HIS A 104 6.99 16.32 8.23
N GLU A 105 5.67 16.37 7.97
CA GLU A 105 4.72 17.03 8.87
C GLU A 105 4.57 16.31 10.22
N ASP A 106 4.66 14.97 10.21
CA ASP A 106 4.51 14.15 11.41
C ASP A 106 5.75 13.31 11.74
N ASP A 107 6.88 13.62 11.09
CA ASP A 107 8.19 12.96 11.25
C ASP A 107 8.08 11.42 11.27
N ALA A 108 7.29 10.88 10.33
CA ALA A 108 6.93 9.48 10.32
C ALA A 108 7.32 8.76 9.03
N VAL A 109 7.85 7.55 9.20
CA VAL A 109 8.17 6.58 8.15
C VAL A 109 7.01 5.63 8.01
N TYR A 110 6.44 5.55 6.80
CA TYR A 110 5.26 4.76 6.51
C TYR A 110 5.62 3.43 5.84
N TRP A 111 5.03 2.37 6.35
CA TRP A 111 5.21 1.00 5.89
C TRP A 111 3.87 0.29 5.71
N ALA A 112 3.84 -0.71 4.84
CA ALA A 112 2.76 -1.69 4.80
C ALA A 112 3.32 -3.11 4.88
N VAL A 113 2.49 -4.03 5.37
CA VAL A 113 2.84 -5.44 5.56
C VAL A 113 1.59 -6.30 5.38
N ASP A 114 1.71 -7.43 4.69
CA ASP A 114 0.63 -8.42 4.61
C ASP A 114 0.72 -9.36 5.82
N THR A 115 -0.39 -9.55 6.52
CA THR A 115 -0.50 -10.32 7.77
C THR A 115 -1.39 -11.56 7.58
N SER A 116 -1.38 -12.10 6.36
CA SER A 116 -2.28 -13.19 5.94
C SER A 116 -1.80 -14.57 6.32
N GLU A 117 -0.48 -14.78 6.41
CA GLU A 117 0.12 -16.09 6.70
C GLU A 117 0.24 -16.33 8.21
N GLU A 118 0.17 -15.26 9.00
CA GLU A 118 0.30 -15.24 10.45
C GLU A 118 -1.08 -15.47 11.09
N GLY A 119 -1.32 -16.74 11.45
CA GLY A 119 -2.59 -17.17 12.03
C GLY A 119 -3.03 -16.34 13.25
N GLY A 120 -4.10 -15.57 13.08
CA GLY A 120 -4.99 -15.14 14.16
C GLY A 120 -4.64 -13.89 14.98
N GLY A 121 -3.48 -13.25 14.80
CA GLY A 121 -3.05 -12.17 15.72
C GLY A 121 -3.97 -10.94 15.77
N LEU A 122 -4.36 -10.41 14.60
CA LEU A 122 -5.06 -9.12 14.58
C LEU A 122 -6.58 -9.15 14.89
N SER A 123 -7.31 -10.27 15.01
CA SER A 123 -8.79 -10.16 14.94
C SER A 123 -9.50 -9.59 16.17
N ASP A 124 -9.08 -9.94 17.38
CA ASP A 124 -9.96 -9.76 18.56
C ASP A 124 -9.83 -8.36 19.18
N GLU A 125 -8.66 -7.71 19.09
CA GLU A 125 -8.43 -6.38 19.64
C GLU A 125 -8.81 -5.23 18.68
N LEU A 126 -8.84 -5.51 17.37
CA LEU A 126 -9.24 -4.52 16.36
C LEU A 126 -10.70 -4.08 16.51
N GLY A 127 -11.58 -5.02 16.92
CA GLY A 127 -12.99 -4.74 17.14
C GLY A 127 -13.24 -3.67 18.21
N ALA A 128 -12.45 -3.69 19.29
CA ALA A 128 -12.51 -2.68 20.36
C ALA A 128 -12.13 -1.28 19.86
N LYS A 129 -11.24 -1.19 18.85
CA LYS A 129 -10.83 0.06 18.20
C LYS A 129 -11.68 0.42 16.97
N GLN A 130 -12.77 -0.30 16.71
CA GLN A 130 -13.62 -0.16 15.50
C GLN A 130 -12.84 -0.28 14.18
N LEU A 131 -11.79 -1.10 14.18
CA LEU A 131 -10.97 -1.38 13.02
C LEU A 131 -11.33 -2.75 12.42
N CYS A 132 -11.30 -2.86 11.10
CA CYS A 132 -11.50 -4.10 10.37
C CYS A 132 -10.77 -4.06 9.02
N PHE A 133 -10.56 -5.24 8.42
CA PHE A 133 -9.97 -5.34 7.09
C PHE A 133 -11.04 -5.16 6.02
N VAL A 134 -10.96 -4.06 5.27
CA VAL A 134 -11.99 -3.66 4.29
C VAL A 134 -11.44 -3.74 2.88
N GLU A 135 -12.27 -4.13 1.91
CA GLU A 135 -11.85 -4.11 0.51
C GLU A 135 -11.65 -2.65 0.03
N LEU A 136 -10.54 -2.38 -0.66
CA LEU A 136 -10.13 -1.03 -1.00
C LEU A 136 -11.16 -0.32 -1.90
N ARG A 137 -11.79 -1.00 -2.86
CA ARG A 137 -12.88 -0.45 -3.68
C ARG A 137 -14.10 -0.13 -2.82
N THR A 138 -14.39 -0.92 -1.79
CA THR A 138 -15.47 -0.58 -0.84
C THR A 138 -15.14 0.71 -0.10
N LEU A 139 -13.90 0.88 0.37
CA LEU A 139 -13.47 2.16 0.96
C LEU A 139 -13.57 3.31 -0.05
N MET A 140 -13.14 3.08 -1.29
CA MET A 140 -13.30 4.08 -2.36
C MET A 140 -14.75 4.46 -2.60
N VAL A 141 -15.75 3.60 -2.37
CA VAL A 141 -17.16 3.98 -2.53
C VAL A 141 -17.74 4.62 -1.26
N ALA A 142 -17.29 4.19 -0.09
CA ALA A 142 -17.83 4.61 1.19
C ALA A 142 -17.25 5.94 1.70
N THR A 143 -16.06 6.32 1.26
CA THR A 143 -15.39 7.56 1.65
C THR A 143 -15.96 8.77 0.93
N ASP A 144 -15.97 9.93 1.60
CA ASP A 144 -16.32 11.21 1.00
C ASP A 144 -15.23 11.69 0.03
N TRP A 145 -15.54 11.74 -1.27
CA TRP A 145 -14.59 12.12 -2.32
C TRP A 145 -14.26 13.61 -2.35
N THR A 146 -15.05 14.43 -1.66
CA THR A 146 -14.78 15.87 -1.55
C THR A 146 -13.66 16.16 -0.55
N GLU A 147 -13.36 15.21 0.35
CA GLU A 147 -12.30 15.34 1.33
C GLU A 147 -10.94 14.88 0.75
N ALA A 148 -10.11 15.86 0.37
CA ALA A 148 -8.81 15.62 -0.26
C ALA A 148 -7.89 14.69 0.56
N LYS A 149 -7.89 14.82 1.90
CA LYS A 149 -7.09 13.98 2.80
C LYS A 149 -7.47 12.51 2.70
N SER A 150 -8.76 12.22 2.65
CA SER A 150 -9.27 10.85 2.58
C SER A 150 -8.94 10.20 1.23
N MET A 151 -9.01 10.98 0.14
CA MET A 151 -8.52 10.55 -1.18
C MET A 151 -7.01 10.30 -1.20
N ALA A 152 -6.23 11.13 -0.52
CA ALA A 152 -4.78 10.97 -0.39
C ALA A 152 -4.42 9.68 0.38
N GLU A 153 -5.13 9.37 1.47
CA GLU A 153 -4.98 8.10 2.20
C GLU A 153 -5.31 6.89 1.30
N LEU A 154 -6.41 6.94 0.55
CA LEU A 154 -6.76 5.86 -0.38
C LEU A 154 -5.71 5.66 -1.48
N ALA A 155 -5.07 6.72 -1.95
CA ALA A 155 -3.95 6.63 -2.88
C ALA A 155 -2.72 5.94 -2.26
N VAL A 156 -2.45 6.17 -0.96
CA VAL A 156 -1.42 5.43 -0.21
C VAL A 156 -1.78 3.95 -0.13
N ALA A 157 -3.01 3.61 0.28
CA ALA A 157 -3.45 2.23 0.41
C ALA A 157 -3.45 1.48 -0.93
N GLY A 158 -3.83 2.13 -2.03
CA GLY A 158 -3.74 1.57 -3.38
C GLY A 158 -2.30 1.24 -3.78
N HIS A 159 -1.37 2.17 -3.54
CA HIS A 159 0.05 1.93 -3.80
C HIS A 159 0.62 0.79 -2.94
N ALA A 160 0.29 0.77 -1.65
CA ALA A 160 0.70 -0.29 -0.72
C ALA A 160 0.18 -1.66 -1.17
N LYS A 161 -1.10 -1.75 -1.53
CA LYS A 161 -1.73 -2.96 -2.05
C LYS A 161 -1.00 -3.48 -3.28
N SER A 162 -0.71 -2.62 -4.27
CA SER A 162 0.00 -3.02 -5.49
C SER A 162 1.41 -3.57 -5.20
N LEU A 163 2.14 -2.97 -4.24
CA LEU A 163 3.46 -3.47 -3.84
C LEU A 163 3.35 -4.84 -3.15
N LEU A 164 2.45 -4.99 -2.19
CA LEU A 164 2.27 -6.26 -1.47
C LEU A 164 1.79 -7.39 -2.39
N GLU A 165 0.84 -7.11 -3.29
CA GLU A 165 0.39 -8.08 -4.30
C GLU A 165 1.52 -8.50 -5.24
N TRP A 166 2.36 -7.55 -5.65
CA TRP A 166 3.56 -7.86 -6.43
C TRP A 166 4.55 -8.71 -5.62
N HIS A 167 4.74 -8.46 -4.32
CA HIS A 167 5.58 -9.31 -3.48
C HIS A 167 5.08 -10.75 -3.42
N ASN A 168 3.77 -10.94 -3.25
CA ASN A 168 3.13 -12.26 -3.18
C ASN A 168 3.24 -13.05 -4.50
N THR A 169 3.28 -12.35 -5.64
CA THR A 169 3.32 -12.99 -6.97
C THR A 169 4.73 -13.15 -7.52
N ALA A 170 5.62 -12.18 -7.30
CA ALA A 170 7.01 -12.19 -7.73
C ALA A 170 7.91 -12.88 -6.70
N ARG A 171 7.67 -14.17 -6.42
CA ARG A 171 8.49 -14.97 -5.48
C ARG A 171 9.73 -15.59 -6.14
N PHE A 172 9.66 -15.84 -7.45
CA PHE A 172 10.70 -16.48 -8.23
C PHE A 172 11.15 -15.61 -9.40
N CYS A 173 12.40 -15.77 -9.80
CA CYS A 173 13.00 -15.04 -10.90
C CYS A 173 12.48 -15.58 -12.22
N GLY A 174 11.78 -14.74 -12.99
CA GLY A 174 11.27 -15.11 -14.32
C GLY A 174 12.35 -15.45 -15.36
N HIS A 175 13.64 -15.26 -15.05
CA HIS A 175 14.75 -15.64 -15.94
C HIS A 175 15.36 -17.02 -15.63
N CYS A 176 15.56 -17.37 -14.36
CA CYS A 176 16.26 -18.60 -13.97
C CYS A 176 15.49 -19.49 -12.98
N GLY A 177 14.29 -19.08 -12.54
CA GLY A 177 13.45 -19.84 -11.62
C GLY A 177 13.86 -19.81 -10.15
N SER A 178 15.05 -19.31 -9.81
CA SER A 178 15.50 -19.19 -8.40
C SER A 178 14.64 -18.21 -7.60
N ALA A 179 14.65 -18.36 -6.27
CA ALA A 179 13.95 -17.45 -5.37
C ALA A 179 14.41 -15.99 -5.52
N THR A 180 13.58 -15.07 -5.08
CA THR A 180 13.88 -13.63 -5.09
C THR A 180 13.81 -13.08 -3.68
N VAL A 181 14.70 -12.14 -3.38
CA VAL A 181 14.79 -11.48 -2.08
C VAL A 181 14.43 -9.99 -2.22
N PRO A 182 13.65 -9.43 -1.29
CA PRO A 182 13.40 -7.99 -1.23
C PRO A 182 14.71 -7.18 -1.08
N VAL A 183 14.77 -6.04 -1.75
CA VAL A 183 15.85 -5.05 -1.63
C VAL A 183 15.24 -3.65 -1.74
N GLU A 184 16.00 -2.61 -1.34
CA GLU A 184 15.53 -1.22 -1.34
C GLU A 184 14.20 -1.05 -0.57
N ALA A 185 14.14 -1.64 0.63
CA ALA A 185 12.98 -1.58 1.52
C ALA A 185 11.68 -2.07 0.85
N GLY A 186 11.76 -3.20 0.13
CA GLY A 186 10.63 -3.83 -0.52
C GLY A 186 10.17 -3.13 -1.81
N LYS A 187 10.90 -2.14 -2.34
CA LYS A 187 10.56 -1.49 -3.63
C LYS A 187 11.08 -2.24 -4.84
N LYS A 188 12.01 -3.17 -4.62
CA LYS A 188 12.66 -3.97 -5.67
C LYS A 188 12.95 -5.37 -5.13
N LYS A 189 13.05 -6.35 -6.02
CA LYS A 189 13.50 -7.70 -5.67
C LYS A 189 14.74 -8.04 -6.47
N ARG A 190 15.60 -8.88 -5.90
CA ARG A 190 16.80 -9.41 -6.56
C ARG A 190 16.76 -10.93 -6.57
N CYS A 191 17.13 -11.55 -7.69
CA CYS A 191 17.33 -12.99 -7.73
C CYS A 191 18.39 -13.43 -6.71
N SER A 192 18.09 -14.44 -5.90
CA SER A 192 19.02 -14.96 -4.89
C SER A 192 20.17 -15.78 -5.47
N ASN A 193 20.07 -16.18 -6.74
CA ASN A 193 21.15 -16.87 -7.42
C ASN A 193 22.27 -15.88 -7.77
N GLU A 194 23.45 -16.13 -7.20
CA GLU A 194 24.65 -15.31 -7.34
C GLU A 194 25.14 -15.19 -8.79
N SER A 195 24.90 -16.19 -9.65
CA SER A 195 25.25 -16.08 -11.07
C SER A 195 24.22 -15.27 -11.89
N CYS A 196 23.01 -15.08 -11.37
CA CYS A 196 21.94 -14.36 -12.06
C CYS A 196 21.83 -12.90 -11.59
N LYS A 197 21.64 -12.66 -10.28
CA LYS A 197 21.49 -11.34 -9.63
C LYS A 197 20.51 -10.35 -10.30
N LYS A 198 19.63 -10.81 -11.18
CA LYS A 198 18.70 -9.96 -11.93
C LYS A 198 17.79 -9.20 -10.97
N SER A 199 17.65 -7.90 -11.21
CA SER A 199 16.70 -7.06 -10.49
C SER A 199 15.32 -7.14 -11.13
N ILE A 200 14.29 -7.19 -10.29
CA ILE A 200 12.89 -7.30 -10.68
C ILE A 200 12.15 -6.14 -10.02
N TYR A 201 11.35 -5.44 -10.81
CA TYR A 201 10.62 -4.25 -10.39
C TYR A 201 9.11 -4.53 -10.34
N PRO A 202 8.34 -3.77 -9.55
CA PRO A 202 6.89 -3.86 -9.51
C PRO A 202 6.28 -3.74 -10.92
N ARG A 203 5.29 -4.59 -11.18
CA ARG A 203 4.51 -4.54 -12.43
C ARG A 203 3.52 -3.38 -12.37
N LEU A 204 3.42 -2.62 -13.45
CA LEU A 204 2.37 -1.63 -13.67
C LEU A 204 1.60 -2.04 -14.92
N ASP A 205 0.28 -2.16 -14.80
CA ASP A 205 -0.60 -2.50 -15.90
C ASP A 205 -1.41 -1.24 -16.29
N PRO A 206 -0.98 -0.50 -17.33
CA PRO A 206 -1.66 0.73 -17.73
C PRO A 206 -3.06 0.41 -18.28
N VAL A 207 -4.06 1.10 -17.74
CA VAL A 207 -5.47 0.96 -18.13
C VAL A 207 -5.99 2.32 -18.57
N VAL A 208 -6.67 2.33 -19.71
CA VAL A 208 -7.43 3.49 -20.17
C VAL A 208 -8.87 3.38 -19.70
N ILE A 209 -9.46 4.50 -19.31
CA ILE A 209 -10.90 4.68 -19.06
C ILE A 209 -11.39 5.81 -19.97
N MET A 210 -12.50 5.59 -20.68
CA MET A 210 -12.95 6.50 -21.73
C MET A 210 -14.47 6.73 -21.68
N LEU A 211 -14.87 8.00 -21.73
CA LEU A 211 -16.26 8.41 -21.95
C LEU A 211 -16.45 8.71 -23.44
N VAL A 212 -17.24 7.88 -24.13
CA VAL A 212 -17.55 8.09 -25.54
C VAL A 212 -18.79 8.97 -25.64
N ILE A 213 -18.66 10.13 -26.26
CA ILE A 213 -19.71 11.16 -26.34
C ILE A 213 -20.24 11.22 -27.76
N ASP A 214 -21.55 11.05 -27.90
CA ASP A 214 -22.30 11.40 -29.11
C ASP A 214 -22.80 12.84 -28.97
N ARG A 215 -22.19 13.74 -29.73
CA ARG A 215 -22.49 15.17 -29.67
C ARG A 215 -23.79 15.54 -30.37
N GLU A 216 -24.20 14.79 -31.39
CA GLU A 216 -25.41 15.10 -32.16
C GLU A 216 -26.66 14.80 -31.33
N ASN A 217 -26.61 13.72 -30.54
CA ASN A 217 -27.73 13.26 -29.72
C ASN A 217 -27.62 13.63 -28.23
N ASP A 218 -26.62 14.43 -27.84
CA ASP A 218 -26.32 14.82 -26.45
C ASP A 218 -26.31 13.63 -25.48
N CYS A 219 -25.64 12.53 -25.86
CA CYS A 219 -25.61 11.31 -25.06
C CYS A 219 -24.20 10.72 -24.96
N ALA A 220 -24.01 9.78 -24.03
CA ALA A 220 -22.75 9.10 -23.82
C ALA A 220 -22.93 7.58 -23.71
N LEU A 221 -21.99 6.83 -24.28
CA LEU A 221 -21.99 5.38 -24.21
C LEU A 221 -21.44 4.91 -22.86
N LEU A 222 -22.25 4.13 -22.16
CA LEU A 222 -21.87 3.42 -20.95
C LEU A 222 -22.06 1.92 -21.14
N SER A 223 -21.28 1.14 -20.41
CA SER A 223 -21.38 -0.32 -20.40
C SER A 223 -21.70 -0.84 -19.00
N LYS A 224 -22.24 -2.06 -18.96
CA LYS A 224 -22.53 -2.80 -17.73
C LYS A 224 -21.91 -4.18 -17.82
N GLN A 225 -21.34 -4.65 -16.72
CA GLN A 225 -20.90 -6.04 -16.57
C GLN A 225 -21.80 -6.78 -15.58
N SER A 226 -21.94 -8.09 -15.74
CA SER A 226 -22.80 -8.93 -14.88
C SER A 226 -22.42 -8.86 -13.39
N ARG A 227 -21.13 -8.67 -13.09
CA ARG A 227 -20.58 -8.54 -11.73
C ARG A 227 -20.82 -7.18 -11.06
N PHE A 228 -21.32 -6.18 -11.78
CA PHE A 228 -21.56 -4.85 -11.23
C PHE A 228 -22.79 -4.84 -10.32
N VAL A 229 -22.79 -3.94 -9.33
CA VAL A 229 -23.99 -3.73 -8.50
C VAL A 229 -25.18 -3.35 -9.40
N PRO A 230 -26.40 -3.78 -9.08
CA PRO A 230 -27.57 -3.49 -9.89
C PRO A 230 -27.69 -2.01 -10.21
N ARG A 231 -28.03 -1.70 -11.47
CA ARG A 231 -28.18 -0.32 -12.01
C ARG A 231 -26.90 0.51 -12.08
N MET A 232 -25.72 -0.07 -11.85
CA MET A 232 -24.45 0.60 -12.12
C MET A 232 -24.04 0.48 -13.59
N TRP A 233 -23.74 1.63 -14.19
CA TRP A 233 -23.18 1.78 -15.53
C TRP A 233 -21.84 2.51 -15.42
N SER A 234 -20.88 2.16 -16.27
CA SER A 234 -19.54 2.73 -16.23
C SER A 234 -19.05 3.04 -17.63
N CYS A 235 -18.11 3.99 -17.72
CA CYS A 235 -17.26 4.18 -18.88
C CYS A 235 -16.63 2.86 -19.31
N LEU A 236 -16.32 2.76 -20.61
CA LEU A 236 -15.51 1.66 -21.13
C LEU A 236 -14.09 1.77 -20.55
N ALA A 237 -13.44 0.63 -20.34
CA ALA A 237 -12.07 0.54 -19.85
C ALA A 237 -11.36 -0.70 -20.40
N GLY A 238 -10.04 -0.62 -20.58
CA GLY A 238 -9.22 -1.71 -21.11
C GLY A 238 -7.73 -1.49 -20.86
N PHE A 239 -6.97 -2.58 -20.85
CA PHE A 239 -5.51 -2.51 -20.82
C PHE A 239 -4.98 -1.94 -22.13
N ILE A 240 -3.88 -1.19 -22.05
CA ILE A 240 -3.11 -0.81 -23.23
C ILE A 240 -2.28 -2.02 -23.68
N GLU A 241 -2.30 -2.30 -24.98
CA GLU A 241 -1.43 -3.29 -25.64
C GLU A 241 -0.21 -2.63 -26.28
#